data_AF-A0A0Q5T4D3-F1
#
_entry.id   AF-A0A0Q5T4D3-F1
#
_cell.length_a   1.000
_cell.length_b   1.000
_cell.length_c   1.000
_cell.angle_alpha   90.00
_cell.angle_beta   90.00
_cell.angle_gamma   90.00
#
_symmetry.space_group_name_H-M   'P 1'
#
loop_
_entity.id
_entity.type
_entity.pdbx_description
1 polymer ?
#
loop_
_entity_poly.entity_id
_entity_poly.type
_entity_poly.pdbx_seq_one_letter_code
_entity_poly.pdbx_strand_id
1 'polypeptide(L)'
;MANTKTMIDQWAVRDLEDNTSINVVVEAGTELGNAGLPGIQIMSMGQFITFEPNAVERWAYLAGKSGATEYYIEDKSWARNEDEYIKYYLLTGGPLKARVTVKTRSSKPVSREYELPFEV
;
A
#
# COMPACT_ATOMS: atom_id res chain seq x y z
N MET A 1 -21.43 -11.10 -11.47
CA MET A 1 -21.46 -9.71 -10.96
C MET A 1 -20.36 -8.96 -11.68
N ALA A 2 -20.46 -7.64 -11.86
CA ALA A 2 -19.39 -6.88 -12.51
C ALA A 2 -18.41 -6.39 -11.45
N ASN A 3 -17.11 -6.39 -11.77
CA ASN A 3 -16.09 -5.82 -10.91
C ASN A 3 -16.44 -4.37 -10.55
N THR A 4 -16.57 -4.09 -9.26
CA THR A 4 -16.85 -2.75 -8.74
C THR A 4 -15.60 -2.22 -8.06
N LYS A 5 -15.13 -1.06 -8.50
CA LYS A 5 -14.06 -0.30 -7.87
C LYS A 5 -14.64 0.88 -7.09
N THR A 6 -14.21 1.06 -5.86
CA THR A 6 -14.63 2.15 -4.99
C THR A 6 -13.41 2.84 -4.42
N MET A 7 -13.25 4.13 -4.70
CA MET A 7 -12.20 4.93 -4.08
C MET A 7 -12.49 5.08 -2.58
N ILE A 8 -11.60 4.55 -1.75
CA ILE A 8 -11.67 4.64 -0.29
C ILE A 8 -11.06 5.96 0.18
N ASP A 9 -9.95 6.36 -0.44
CA ASP A 9 -9.18 7.51 0.01
C ASP A 9 -8.33 8.10 -1.12
N GLN A 10 -8.07 9.39 -1.04
CA GLN A 10 -7.19 10.12 -1.94
C GLN A 10 -6.50 11.24 -1.18
N TRP A 11 -5.18 11.27 -1.28
CA TRP A 11 -4.37 12.30 -0.61
C TRP A 11 -3.06 12.54 -1.35
N ALA A 12 -2.39 13.63 -0.98
CA ALA A 12 -1.14 14.03 -1.58
C ALA A 12 -0.18 14.57 -0.53
N VAL A 13 1.12 14.33 -0.75
CA VAL A 13 2.21 14.98 0.01
C VAL A 13 2.90 15.96 -0.91
N ARG A 14 2.83 17.24 -0.56
CA ARG A 14 3.47 18.31 -1.33
C ARG A 14 4.94 18.44 -0.96
N ASP A 15 5.77 18.58 -1.98
CA ASP A 15 7.15 19.04 -1.83
C ASP A 15 7.18 20.56 -2.01
N LEU A 16 7.76 21.26 -1.05
CA LEU A 16 7.89 22.72 -1.06
C LEU A 16 9.15 23.17 -1.79
N GLU A 17 10.11 22.29 -2.06
CA GLU A 17 11.34 22.67 -2.75
C GLU A 17 11.13 22.93 -4.25
N ASP A 18 10.34 22.09 -4.91
CA ASP A 18 10.04 22.22 -6.34
C ASP A 18 8.53 22.31 -6.65
N ASN A 19 7.72 22.43 -5.61
CA ASN A 19 6.28 22.57 -5.69
C ASN A 19 5.56 21.36 -6.34
N THR A 20 6.20 20.19 -6.38
CA THR A 20 5.60 18.95 -6.85
C THR A 20 4.78 18.28 -5.75
N SER A 21 4.08 17.19 -6.07
CA SER A 21 3.34 16.41 -5.08
C SER A 21 3.30 14.94 -5.44
N ILE A 22 3.48 14.09 -4.44
CA ILE A 22 3.25 12.65 -4.55
C ILE A 22 1.79 12.39 -4.20
N ASN A 23 1.01 11.95 -5.19
CA ASN A 23 -0.40 11.59 -5.01
C ASN A 23 -0.53 10.10 -4.70
N VAL A 24 -1.45 9.78 -3.79
CA VAL A 24 -1.84 8.42 -3.42
C VAL A 24 -3.35 8.30 -3.57
N VAL A 25 -3.78 7.30 -4.32
CA VAL A 25 -5.20 6.92 -4.48
C VAL A 25 -5.35 5.49 -3.99
N VAL A 26 -6.36 5.25 -3.17
CA VAL A 26 -6.66 3.93 -2.61
C VAL A 26 -8.05 3.51 -3.05
N GLU A 27 -8.12 2.34 -3.69
CA GLU A 27 -9.36 1.77 -4.21
C GLU A 27 -9.60 0.40 -3.59
N ALA A 28 -10.82 0.13 -3.15
CA ALA A 28 -11.32 -1.22 -2.95
C ALA A 28 -11.83 -1.76 -4.29
N GLY A 29 -11.50 -3.01 -4.59
CA GLY A 29 -12.08 -3.74 -5.71
C GLY A 29 -12.75 -5.02 -5.23
N THR A 30 -13.90 -5.36 -5.80
CA THR A 30 -14.58 -6.63 -5.50
C THR A 30 -13.91 -7.82 -6.18
N GLU A 31 -13.19 -7.58 -7.28
CA GLU A 31 -12.43 -8.59 -8.03
C GLU A 31 -11.05 -8.03 -8.39
N LEU A 32 -10.02 -8.40 -7.62
CA LEU A 32 -8.65 -7.96 -7.82
C LEU A 32 -7.67 -9.13 -7.95
N GLY A 33 -6.68 -8.92 -8.82
CA GLY A 33 -5.58 -9.82 -9.09
C GLY A 33 -5.98 -11.18 -9.65
N ASN A 34 -5.15 -12.20 -9.45
CA ASN A 34 -5.24 -13.47 -10.19
C ASN A 34 -6.42 -14.34 -9.75
N ALA A 35 -6.81 -14.24 -8.47
CA ALA A 35 -7.93 -15.01 -7.93
C ALA A 35 -9.28 -14.30 -8.14
N GLY A 36 -9.29 -13.03 -8.58
CA GLY A 36 -10.51 -12.25 -8.75
C GLY A 36 -11.28 -12.07 -7.44
N LEU A 37 -10.57 -11.92 -6.32
CA LEU A 37 -11.17 -11.80 -4.98
C LEU A 37 -11.15 -10.34 -4.50
N PRO A 38 -11.97 -9.98 -3.49
CA PRO A 38 -11.93 -8.65 -2.91
C PRO A 38 -10.55 -8.26 -2.40
N GLY A 39 -10.16 -7.00 -2.57
CA GLY A 39 -8.88 -6.49 -2.10
C GLY A 39 -8.76 -4.99 -2.18
N ILE A 40 -7.55 -4.48 -1.93
CA ILE A 40 -7.22 -3.06 -2.01
C ILE A 40 -6.12 -2.83 -3.03
N GLN A 41 -6.26 -1.81 -3.86
CA GLN A 41 -5.23 -1.33 -4.78
C GLN A 41 -4.81 0.07 -4.36
N ILE A 42 -3.50 0.28 -4.18
CA ILE A 42 -2.92 1.60 -3.90
C ILE A 42 -2.13 2.04 -5.13
N MET A 43 -2.44 3.24 -5.63
CA MET A 43 -1.82 3.84 -6.81
C MET A 43 -1.03 5.08 -6.39
N SER A 44 0.21 5.18 -6.87
CA SER A 44 1.08 6.33 -6.67
C SER A 44 2.08 6.47 -7.81
N MET A 45 2.33 7.69 -8.29
CA MET A 45 3.34 7.97 -9.35
C MET A 45 3.22 7.05 -10.59
N GLY A 46 1.99 6.69 -11.00
CA GLY A 46 1.75 5.80 -12.14
C GLY A 46 2.10 4.32 -11.90
N GLN A 47 2.49 3.97 -10.68
CA GLN A 47 2.66 2.59 -10.22
C GLN A 47 1.50 2.20 -9.31
N PHE A 48 1.27 0.90 -9.16
CA PHE A 48 0.31 0.39 -8.21
C PHE A 48 0.80 -0.87 -7.52
N ILE A 49 0.26 -1.08 -6.33
CA ILE A 49 0.36 -2.33 -5.59
C ILE A 49 -1.04 -2.84 -5.31
N THR A 50 -1.23 -4.14 -5.48
CA THR A 50 -2.50 -4.82 -5.19
C THR A 50 -2.32 -5.71 -3.97
N PHE A 51 -3.08 -5.42 -2.93
CA PHE A 51 -3.25 -6.26 -1.76
C PHE A 51 -4.42 -7.22 -2.01
N GLU A 52 -4.13 -8.27 -2.78
CA GLU A 52 -5.03 -9.41 -3.02
C GLU A 52 -4.66 -10.60 -2.11
N PRO A 53 -5.59 -11.53 -1.84
CA PRO A 53 -5.37 -12.64 -0.91
C PRO A 53 -4.08 -13.43 -1.18
N ASN A 54 -3.83 -13.86 -2.41
CA ASN A 54 -2.65 -14.68 -2.76
C ASN A 54 -1.32 -13.96 -2.51
N ALA A 55 -1.26 -12.66 -2.81
CA ALA A 55 -0.06 -11.86 -2.58
C ALA A 55 0.16 -11.63 -1.09
N VAL A 56 -0.92 -11.31 -0.37
CA VAL A 56 -0.91 -11.06 1.07
C VAL A 56 -0.57 -12.31 1.87
N GLU A 57 -1.10 -13.48 1.51
CA GLU A 57 -0.75 -14.76 2.14
C GLU A 57 0.75 -15.04 2.04
N ARG A 58 1.35 -14.84 0.86
CA ARG A 58 2.80 -14.98 0.67
C ARG A 58 3.60 -14.00 1.54
N TRP A 59 3.18 -12.73 1.59
CA TRP A 59 3.86 -11.72 2.41
C TRP A 59 3.71 -12.01 3.91
N ALA A 60 2.52 -12.41 4.37
CA ALA A 60 2.25 -12.78 5.75
C ALA A 60 3.10 -13.98 6.18
N TYR A 61 3.24 -15.00 5.31
CA TYR A 61 4.13 -16.14 5.55
C TYR A 61 5.59 -15.70 5.71
N LEU A 62 6.09 -14.82 4.83
CA LEU A 62 7.46 -14.32 4.91
C LEU A 62 7.70 -13.47 6.18
N ALA A 63 6.71 -12.66 6.57
CA ALA A 63 6.71 -11.90 7.82
C ALA A 63 6.75 -12.81 9.05
N GLY A 64 5.92 -13.86 9.06
CA GLY A 64 5.88 -14.85 10.13
C GLY A 64 7.21 -15.59 10.28
N LYS A 65 7.87 -15.92 9.16
CA LYS A 65 9.19 -16.55 9.16
C LYS A 65 10.28 -15.67 9.77
N SER A 66 10.18 -14.35 9.64
CA SER A 66 11.11 -13.40 10.26
C SER A 66 10.66 -12.89 11.63
N GLY A 67 9.50 -13.32 12.13
CA GLY A 67 8.91 -12.83 13.38
C GLY A 67 8.49 -11.35 13.31
N ALA A 68 8.30 -10.81 12.11
CA ALA A 68 7.94 -9.41 11.91
C ALA A 68 6.42 -9.21 11.93
N THR A 69 5.97 -8.14 12.59
CA THR A 69 4.56 -7.71 12.60
C THR A 69 4.20 -6.78 11.43
N GLU A 70 5.23 -6.35 10.70
CA GLU A 70 5.11 -5.56 9.48
C GLU A 70 6.07 -6.11 8.43
N TYR A 71 5.58 -6.27 7.21
CA TYR A 71 6.35 -6.78 6.08
C TYR A 71 6.54 -5.67 5.07
N TYR A 72 7.80 -5.28 4.85
CA TYR A 72 8.16 -4.28 3.86
C TYR A 72 8.12 -4.87 2.44
N ILE A 73 7.35 -4.25 1.55
CA ILE A 73 7.19 -4.71 0.16
C ILE A 73 8.16 -3.94 -0.72
N GLU A 74 9.42 -4.37 -0.66
CA GLU A 74 10.56 -3.69 -1.28
C GLU A 74 10.42 -3.52 -2.79
N ASP A 75 9.98 -4.56 -3.51
CA ASP A 75 9.89 -4.58 -4.97
C ASP A 75 8.84 -3.63 -5.55
N LYS A 76 7.89 -3.19 -4.73
CA LYS A 76 6.84 -2.22 -5.09
C LYS A 76 7.08 -0.83 -4.50
N SER A 77 8.03 -0.71 -3.59
CA SER A 77 8.33 0.55 -2.92
C SER A 77 9.36 1.35 -3.71
N TRP A 78 9.16 2.66 -3.77
CA TRP A 78 10.15 3.59 -4.30
C TRP A 78 10.86 4.25 -3.13
N ALA A 79 11.97 3.67 -2.67
CA ALA A 79 12.68 4.14 -1.48
C ALA A 79 14.21 4.02 -1.62
N ARG A 80 14.75 4.46 -2.76
CA ARG A 80 16.21 4.42 -3.02
C ARG A 80 16.98 5.51 -2.26
N ASN A 81 16.27 6.52 -1.78
CA ASN A 81 16.74 7.72 -1.14
C ASN A 81 15.90 7.98 0.12
N GLU A 82 16.53 8.54 1.16
CA GLU A 82 15.87 8.76 2.45
C GLU A 82 15.05 10.05 2.50
N ASP A 83 15.32 10.98 1.59
CA ASP A 83 14.66 12.28 1.55
C ASP A 83 13.30 12.26 0.86
N GLU A 84 13.13 11.37 -0.11
CA GLU A 84 11.89 11.24 -0.88
C GLU A 84 11.60 9.77 -1.15
N TYR A 85 10.43 9.28 -0.70
CA TYR A 85 10.09 7.87 -0.86
C TYR A 85 8.58 7.58 -0.76
N ILE A 86 8.23 6.40 -1.28
CA ILE A 86 6.95 5.72 -1.12
C ILE A 86 7.25 4.29 -0.65
N LYS A 87 6.81 3.96 0.56
CA LYS A 87 7.01 2.64 1.16
C LYS A 87 5.67 1.96 1.41
N TYR A 88 5.56 0.71 0.98
CA TYR A 88 4.40 -0.14 1.20
C TYR A 88 4.72 -1.23 2.21
N TYR A 89 3.78 -1.48 3.11
CA TYR A 89 3.88 -2.53 4.10
C TYR A 89 2.57 -3.31 4.19
N LEU A 90 2.69 -4.60 4.49
CA LEU A 90 1.61 -5.40 5.05
C LEU A 90 1.79 -5.45 6.57
N LEU A 91 0.78 -5.01 7.33
CA LEU A 91 0.72 -5.20 8.77
C LEU A 91 -0.01 -6.51 9.06
N THR A 92 0.66 -7.45 9.74
CA THR A 92 0.17 -8.81 9.99
C THR A 92 -0.60 -8.96 11.32
N GLY A 93 -0.92 -7.84 11.97
CA GLY A 93 -1.85 -7.84 13.11
C GLY A 93 -3.26 -8.27 12.69
N GLY A 94 -4.12 -8.58 13.66
CA GLY A 94 -5.55 -8.79 13.42
C GLY A 94 -6.31 -7.48 13.68
N PRO A 95 -6.98 -6.87 12.67
CA PRO A 95 -7.08 -7.26 11.26
C PRO A 95 -5.84 -6.89 10.43
N LEU A 96 -5.64 -7.58 9.30
CA LEU A 96 -4.57 -7.27 8.35
C LEU A 96 -4.76 -5.87 7.78
N LYS A 97 -3.66 -5.13 7.60
CA LYS A 97 -3.72 -3.79 7.00
C LYS A 97 -2.66 -3.58 5.93
N ALA A 98 -3.04 -2.87 4.87
CA ALA A 98 -2.10 -2.24 3.96
C ALA A 98 -1.68 -0.89 4.57
N ARG A 99 -0.37 -0.65 4.68
CA ARG A 99 0.18 0.66 5.07
C ARG A 99 0.98 1.23 3.94
N VAL A 100 0.71 2.49 3.58
CA VAL A 100 1.52 3.28 2.66
C VAL A 100 2.10 4.46 3.42
N THR A 101 3.40 4.68 3.28
CA THR A 101 4.11 5.82 3.85
C THR A 101 4.78 6.61 2.76
N VAL A 102 4.49 7.90 2.70
CA VAL A 102 5.04 8.83 1.71
C VAL A 102 5.81 9.92 2.43
N LYS A 103 6.99 10.26 1.91
CA LYS A 103 7.79 11.39 2.36
C LYS A 103 8.28 12.15 1.13
N THR A 104 8.22 13.47 1.17
CA THR A 104 8.95 14.36 0.25
C THR A 104 10.10 15.05 0.98
N ARG A 105 11.02 15.68 0.25
CA ARG A 105 12.22 16.34 0.83
C ARG A 105 11.84 17.32 1.94
N SER A 106 10.78 18.08 1.73
CA SER A 106 10.30 19.08 2.67
C SER A 106 9.29 18.57 3.72
N SER A 107 8.89 17.30 3.69
CA SER A 107 7.83 16.78 4.56
C SER A 107 8.35 15.84 5.64
N LYS A 108 7.59 15.75 6.74
CA LYS A 108 7.66 14.56 7.61
C LYS A 108 7.02 13.36 6.88
N PRO A 109 7.40 12.12 7.21
CA PRO A 109 6.71 10.95 6.69
C PRO A 109 5.22 10.98 7.05
N VAL A 110 4.37 10.75 6.05
CA VAL A 110 2.92 10.65 6.19
C VAL A 110 2.53 9.20 5.93
N SER A 111 1.94 8.54 6.93
CA SER A 111 1.51 7.14 6.85
C SER A 111 -0.01 7.04 6.92
N ARG A 112 -0.60 6.19 6.08
CA ARG A 112 -2.01 5.78 6.19
C ARG A 112 -2.12 4.26 6.13
N GLU A 113 -3.09 3.75 6.88
CA GLU A 113 -3.37 2.33 7.03
C GLU A 113 -4.79 2.04 6.57
N TYR A 114 -4.97 0.90 5.89
CA TYR A 114 -6.25 0.47 5.34
C TYR A 114 -6.46 -1.00 5.66
N GLU A 115 -7.56 -1.32 6.32
CA GLU A 115 -7.93 -2.69 6.67
C GLU A 115 -8.25 -3.48 5.40
N LEU A 116 -7.70 -4.70 5.31
CA LEU A 116 -7.96 -5.58 4.16
C LEU A 116 -9.33 -6.23 4.30
N PRO A 117 -10.08 -6.44 3.19
CA PRO A 117 -11.43 -7.00 3.22
C PRO A 117 -11.45 -8.53 3.35
N PHE A 118 -10.37 -9.13 3.87
CA PHE A 118 -10.18 -10.57 4.01
C PHE A 118 -9.17 -10.90 5.11
N GLU A 119 -9.13 -12.17 5.49
CA GLU A 119 -8.16 -12.78 6.40
C GLU A 119 -7.30 -13.80 5.63
N VAL A 120 -6.11 -14.11 6.12
CA VAL A 120 -5.20 -15.14 5.56
C VAL A 120 -4.63 -16.04 6.65
#